data_AF-A0A7S3SS07-F1
#
_entry.id   AF-A0A7S3SS07-F1
#
_cell.length_a   1.000
_cell.length_b   1.000
_cell.length_c   1.000
_cell.angle_alpha   90.00
_cell.angle_beta   90.00
_cell.angle_gamma   90.00
#
_symmetry.space_group_name_H-M   'P 1'
#
loop_
_entity.id
_entity.type
_entity.pdbx_description
1 polymer ?
#
loop_
_entity_poly.entity_id
_entity_poly.type
_entity_poly.pdbx_seq_one_letter_code
_entity_poly.pdbx_strand_id
1 'polypeptide(L)'
;QALDPNETHVVTVNVGGMEEKVHVTPDKGPVVVASDGNVEWAYRHDTGSMMGFNSFGHNTAWPLMSKTERELMIIMVAKKNKAIRETREARGKPAPSGAQHITDIMNYF
;
A
#
# COMPACT_ATOMS: atom_id res chain seq x y z
N GLN A 1 -21.14 5.73 12.78
CA GLN A 1 -20.39 4.52 13.18
C GLN A 1 -18.93 4.88 13.18
N ALA A 2 -18.23 4.77 14.30
CA ALA A 2 -16.78 4.92 14.32
C ALA A 2 -16.21 3.62 13.73
N LEU A 3 -15.52 3.71 12.59
CA LEU A 3 -14.77 2.59 12.02
C LEU A 3 -13.63 2.27 13.00
N ASP A 4 -13.39 0.98 13.27
CA ASP A 4 -12.29 0.57 14.12
C ASP A 4 -10.98 1.15 13.52
N PRO A 5 -10.12 1.82 14.31
CA PRO A 5 -8.90 2.42 13.80
C PRO A 5 -7.95 1.43 13.09
N ASN A 6 -8.13 0.13 13.30
CA ASN A 6 -7.41 -0.94 12.60
C ASN A 6 -8.19 -1.57 11.43
N GLU A 7 -9.46 -1.19 11.23
CA GLU A 7 -10.29 -1.76 10.17
C GLU A 7 -9.84 -1.23 8.80
N THR A 8 -9.11 -2.09 8.10
CA THR A 8 -8.66 -1.81 6.74
C THR A 8 -9.82 -2.07 5.78
N HIS A 9 -10.18 -1.06 4.99
CA HIS A 9 -11.19 -1.20 3.95
C HIS A 9 -10.56 -1.27 2.56
N VAL A 10 -11.25 -1.89 1.61
CA VAL A 10 -10.79 -2.07 0.24
C VAL A 10 -11.47 -1.06 -0.67
N VAL A 11 -10.68 -0.24 -1.36
CA VAL A 11 -11.13 0.68 -2.40
C VAL A 11 -10.76 0.09 -3.76
N THR A 12 -11.75 -0.02 -4.66
CA THR A 12 -11.51 -0.46 -6.03
C THR A 12 -11.37 0.75 -6.94
N VAL A 13 -10.28 0.84 -7.70
CA VAL A 13 -9.97 1.97 -8.57
C VAL A 13 -9.68 1.47 -9.98
N ASN A 14 -10.24 2.13 -11.00
CA ASN A 14 -9.91 1.84 -12.38
C ASN A 14 -8.59 2.54 -12.78
N VAL A 15 -7.57 1.76 -13.11
CA VAL A 15 -6.25 2.23 -13.55
C VAL A 15 -5.95 1.71 -14.94
N GLY A 16 -6.16 2.57 -15.95
CA GLY A 16 -5.87 2.24 -17.35
C GLY A 16 -6.72 1.08 -17.88
N GLY A 17 -8.02 1.07 -17.54
CA GLY A 17 -8.98 0.08 -18.03
C GLY A 17 -9.05 -1.21 -17.20
N MET A 18 -8.24 -1.35 -16.15
CA MET A 18 -8.27 -2.50 -15.23
C MET A 18 -8.60 -2.03 -13.82
N GLU A 19 -9.41 -2.81 -13.12
CA GLU A 19 -9.71 -2.57 -11.70
C GLU A 19 -8.55 -3.04 -10.82
N GLU A 20 -8.11 -2.17 -9.90
CA GLU A 20 -7.07 -2.44 -8.92
C GLU A 20 -7.66 -2.26 -7.51
N LYS A 21 -7.32 -3.17 -6.60
CA LYS A 21 -7.78 -3.14 -5.20
C LYS A 21 -6.72 -2.51 -4.31
N VAL A 22 -7.07 -1.42 -3.65
CA VAL A 22 -6.20 -0.72 -2.69
C VAL A 22 -6.76 -0.89 -1.29
N HIS A 23 -5.94 -1.40 -0.38
CA HIS A 23 -6.27 -1.47 1.04
C HIS A 23 -5.96 -0.12 1.69
N VAL A 24 -6.89 0.41 2.48
CA VAL A 24 -6.77 1.72 3.12
C VAL A 24 -7.04 1.59 4.62
N THR A 25 -6.08 2.02 5.43
CA THR A 25 -6.25 2.12 6.88
C THR A 25 -6.67 3.56 7.26
N PRO A 26 -7.65 3.76 8.18
CA PRO A 26 -8.15 5.10 8.53
C PRO A 26 -7.09 6.08 9.06
N ASP A 27 -6.03 5.60 9.69
CA ASP A 27 -4.98 6.40 10.31
C ASP A 27 -3.76 6.62 9.39
N LYS A 28 -3.37 5.60 8.64
CA LYS A 28 -2.12 5.57 7.83
C LYS A 28 -2.36 5.78 6.34
N GLY A 29 -3.57 5.54 5.86
CA GLY A 29 -3.94 5.69 4.45
C GLY A 29 -3.68 4.44 3.61
N PRO A 30 -3.45 4.61 2.29
CA PRO A 30 -3.40 3.50 1.34
C PRO A 30 -2.10 2.69 1.47
N VAL A 31 -2.25 1.39 1.32
CA VAL A 31 -1.20 0.39 1.47
C VAL A 31 -0.49 0.13 0.14
N VAL A 32 0.82 0.28 0.16
CA VAL A 32 1.72 -0.08 -0.95
C VAL A 32 2.32 -1.46 -0.67
N VAL A 33 2.28 -2.33 -1.67
CA VAL A 33 2.98 -3.62 -1.61
C VAL A 33 4.36 -3.44 -2.22
N ALA A 34 5.41 -3.56 -1.41
CA ALA A 34 6.79 -3.51 -1.89
C ALA A 34 7.15 -4.77 -2.70
N SER A 35 8.24 -4.70 -3.48
CA SER A 35 8.63 -5.77 -4.41
C SER A 35 9.03 -7.09 -3.72
N ASP A 36 9.42 -7.02 -2.46
CA ASP A 36 9.75 -8.14 -1.57
C ASP A 36 8.50 -8.75 -0.90
N GLY A 37 7.32 -8.17 -1.13
CA GLY A 37 6.07 -8.56 -0.49
C GLY A 37 5.82 -7.89 0.86
N ASN A 38 6.72 -7.03 1.33
CA ASN A 38 6.48 -6.23 2.52
C ASN A 38 5.39 -5.19 2.28
N VAL A 39 4.68 -4.87 3.36
CA VAL A 39 3.58 -3.93 3.36
C VAL A 39 4.09 -2.60 3.89
N GLU A 40 4.02 -1.55 3.07
CA GLU A 40 4.41 -0.20 3.43
C GLU A 40 3.21 0.75 3.34
N TRP A 41 3.20 1.80 4.15
CA TRP A 41 2.24 2.89 4.00
C TRP A 41 2.90 4.02 3.22
N ALA A 42 2.16 4.55 2.25
CA ALA A 42 2.63 5.73 1.56
C ALA A 42 2.43 6.97 2.43
N TYR A 43 3.35 7.92 2.30
CA TYR A 43 3.21 9.27 2.84
C TYR A 43 3.40 10.29 1.72
N ARG A 44 2.61 11.37 1.74
CA ARG A 44 2.80 12.48 0.80
C ARG A 44 3.84 13.43 1.35
N HIS A 45 4.90 13.64 0.56
CA HIS A 45 5.91 14.64 0.82
C HIS A 45 5.51 16.01 0.21
N ASP A 46 5.99 17.11 0.79
CA ASP A 46 5.72 18.49 0.32
C ASP A 46 6.10 18.71 -1.16
N THR A 47 7.04 17.93 -1.69
CA THR A 47 7.46 17.96 -3.10
C THR A 47 6.50 17.20 -4.05
N GLY A 48 5.37 16.68 -3.55
CA GLY A 48 4.40 15.92 -4.33
C GLY A 48 4.79 14.46 -4.60
N SER A 49 5.92 13.99 -4.05
CA SER A 49 6.37 12.60 -4.17
C SER A 49 5.78 11.71 -3.08
N MET A 50 5.63 10.41 -3.37
CA MET A 50 5.26 9.40 -2.38
C MET A 50 6.49 8.70 -1.84
N MET A 51 6.64 8.69 -0.53
CA MET A 51 7.78 8.05 0.15
C MET A 51 7.27 6.99 1.12
N GLY A 52 7.99 5.87 1.24
CA GLY A 52 7.74 4.78 2.21
C GLY A 52 8.35 5.03 3.60
N PHE A 53 8.79 6.25 3.89
CA PHE A 53 9.44 6.61 5.15
C PHE A 53 8.58 7.57 5.95
N ASN A 54 8.34 7.22 7.22
CA ASN A 54 7.55 8.01 8.17
C ASN A 54 8.30 9.27 8.70
N SER A 55 9.54 9.51 8.26
CA SER A 55 10.51 10.38 8.96
C SER A 55 11.13 11.50 8.10
N PHE A 56 10.43 11.95 7.05
CA PHE A 56 10.67 13.29 6.53
C PHE A 56 9.64 14.20 7.20
N GLY A 57 10.10 15.19 7.99
CA GLY A 57 9.27 16.07 8.84
C GLY A 57 8.22 16.93 8.10
N HIS A 58 8.02 16.68 6.82
CA HIS A 58 7.15 17.37 5.86
C HIS A 58 6.03 16.47 5.31
N ASN A 59 5.82 15.31 5.93
CA ASN A 59 4.79 14.38 5.46
C ASN A 59 3.43 14.74 6.08
N THR A 60 2.45 15.08 5.24
CA THR A 60 1.07 15.30 5.71
C THR A 60 0.46 13.96 6.14
N ALA A 61 -0.05 13.88 7.37
CA ALA A 61 -0.73 12.68 7.85
C ALA A 61 -2.05 12.45 7.10
N TRP A 62 -2.41 11.19 6.83
CA TRP A 62 -3.61 10.81 6.09
C TRP A 62 -4.92 11.46 6.61
N PRO A 63 -5.17 11.54 7.94
CA PRO A 63 -6.37 12.18 8.46
C PRO A 63 -6.43 13.69 8.21
N LEU A 64 -5.28 14.33 7.98
CA LEU A 64 -5.16 15.77 7.72
C LEU A 64 -5.23 16.11 6.23
N MET A 65 -5.13 15.13 5.34
CA MET A 65 -5.30 15.32 3.90
C MET A 65 -6.75 15.65 3.54
N SER A 66 -6.92 16.57 2.60
CA SER A 66 -8.20 16.85 1.95
C SER A 66 -8.69 15.66 1.13
N LYS A 67 -9.99 15.67 0.78
CA LYS A 67 -10.61 14.61 -0.03
C LYS A 67 -9.86 14.35 -1.33
N THR A 68 -9.53 15.41 -2.08
CA THR A 68 -8.82 15.31 -3.35
C THR A 68 -7.43 14.70 -3.18
N GLU A 69 -6.72 15.07 -2.12
CA GLU A 69 -5.38 14.55 -1.85
C GLU A 69 -5.42 13.05 -1.52
N ARG A 70 -6.44 12.63 -0.76
CA ARG A 70 -6.68 11.21 -0.49
C ARG A 70 -6.98 10.43 -1.76
N GLU A 71 -7.85 10.94 -2.63
CA GLU A 71 -8.18 10.32 -3.92
C GLU A 71 -6.94 10.18 -4.81
N LEU A 72 -6.14 11.24 -4.95
CA LEU A 72 -4.88 11.20 -5.71
C LEU A 72 -3.92 10.15 -5.17
N MET A 73 -3.76 10.08 -3.85
CA MET A 73 -2.85 9.15 -3.22
C MET A 73 -3.28 7.69 -3.42
N ILE A 74 -4.58 7.38 -3.35
CA ILE A 74 -5.10 6.05 -3.67
C ILE A 74 -4.80 5.70 -5.13
N ILE A 75 -5.03 6.62 -6.08
CA ILE A 75 -4.72 6.39 -7.49
C ILE A 75 -3.22 6.13 -7.71
N MET A 76 -2.36 6.88 -7.03
CA MET A 76 -0.91 6.68 -7.13
C MET A 76 -0.47 5.34 -6.54
N VAL A 77 -1.01 4.94 -5.37
CA VAL A 77 -0.79 3.59 -4.80
C VAL A 77 -1.27 2.51 -5.76
N ALA A 78 -2.47 2.66 -6.33
CA ALA A 78 -3.02 1.69 -7.28
C ALA A 78 -2.10 1.51 -8.50
N LYS A 79 -1.60 2.61 -9.07
CA LYS A 79 -0.62 2.57 -10.16
C LYS A 79 0.68 1.86 -9.76
N LYS A 80 1.18 2.12 -8.54
CA LYS A 80 2.40 1.51 -8.03
C LYS A 80 2.23 0.01 -7.80
N ASN A 81 1.14 -0.41 -7.16
CA ASN A 81 0.82 -1.82 -6.93
C ASN A 81 0.63 -2.58 -8.27
N LYS A 82 -0.09 -1.98 -9.23
CA LYS A 82 -0.22 -2.51 -10.59
C LYS A 82 1.16 -2.70 -11.25
N ALA A 83 2.00 -1.67 -11.24
CA ALA A 83 3.34 -1.75 -11.84
C ALA A 83 4.23 -2.81 -11.18
N ILE A 84 4.16 -2.96 -9.86
CA ILE A 84 4.91 -3.99 -9.11
C ILE A 84 4.41 -5.39 -9.47
N ARG A 85 3.08 -5.57 -9.54
CA ARG A 85 2.46 -6.83 -9.96
C ARG A 85 2.87 -7.21 -11.38
N GLU A 86 2.74 -6.29 -12.33
CA GLU A 86 3.16 -6.49 -13.73
C GLU A 86 4.65 -6.79 -13.84
N THR A 87 5.49 -6.08 -13.09
CA THR A 87 6.94 -6.34 -13.04
C THR A 87 7.25 -7.73 -12.48
N ARG A 88 6.52 -8.17 -11.45
CA ARG A 88 6.68 -9.50 -10.86
C ARG A 88 6.23 -10.61 -11.81
N GLU A 89 5.13 -10.40 -12.54
CA GLU A 89 4.64 -11.31 -13.58
C GLU A 89 5.64 -11.41 -14.74
N ALA A 90 6.16 -10.27 -15.23
CA ALA A 90 7.12 -10.22 -16.33
C ALA A 90 8.49 -10.82 -16.00
N ARG A 91 8.95 -10.72 -14.75
CA ARG A 91 10.24 -11.29 -14.30
C ARG A 91 10.20 -12.80 -14.07
N GLY A 92 9.01 -13.42 -14.08
CA GLY A 92 8.84 -14.81 -13.62
C GLY A 92 9.08 -14.96 -12.12
N LYS A 93 8.78 -16.14 -11.55
CA LYS A 93 8.97 -16.40 -10.10
C LYS A 93 10.44 -16.14 -9.73
N PRO A 94 10.76 -15.20 -8.84
CA PRO A 94 12.09 -15.15 -8.26
C PRO A 94 12.33 -16.47 -7.53
N ALA A 95 13.53 -17.06 -7.68
CA ALA A 95 13.94 -18.20 -6.87
C ALA A 95 13.72 -17.87 -5.39
N PRO A 96 13.24 -18.82 -4.56
CA PRO A 96 12.99 -18.56 -3.15
C PRO A 96 14.27 -18.04 -2.51
N SER A 97 14.29 -16.74 -2.22
CA SER A 97 15.30 -16.12 -1.37
C SER A 97 15.15 -16.77 -0.01
N GLY A 98 16.20 -17.46 0.47
CA GLY A 98 16.24 -18.32 1.65
C GLY A 98 16.03 -17.63 3.01
N ALA A 99 15.16 -16.62 3.10
CA ALA A 99 14.60 -16.17 4.35
C ALA A 99 13.47 -17.15 4.74
N GLN A 100 13.73 -17.98 5.74
CA GLN A 100 12.83 -19.00 6.25
C GLN A 100 11.45 -18.40 6.55
N HIS A 101 10.43 -18.96 5.91
CA HIS A 101 9.02 -18.77 6.21
C HIS A 101 8.77 -19.25 7.66
N ILE A 102 8.64 -18.32 8.62
CA ILE A 102 7.99 -18.65 9.90
C ILE A 102 6.49 -18.54 9.67
N THR A 103 5.91 -19.57 9.07
CA THR A 103 4.47 -19.82 9.11
C THR A 103 4.27 -21.30 9.36
N ASP A 104 4.49 -21.73 10.61
CA ASP A 104 4.08 -23.04 11.12
C ASP A 104 4.05 -23.05 12.67
N ILE A 105 3.43 -22.06 13.29
CA ILE A 105 2.87 -22.20 14.65
C ILE A 105 1.58 -21.36 14.68
N MET A 106 0.50 -21.95 15.21
CA MET A 106 -0.88 -21.42 15.37
C MET A 106 -1.95 -22.05 14.46
N ASN A 107 -1.80 -23.32 14.08
CA ASN A 107 -2.95 -24.17 13.72
C ASN A 107 -2.97 -25.52 14.44
N TYR A 108 -2.34 -25.61 15.61
CA TYR A 108 -2.52 -26.71 16.57
C TYR A 108 -2.23 -26.17 17.98
N PHE A 109 -3.27 -25.71 18.67
CA PHE A 109 -3.63 -25.95 20.08
C PHE A 109 -4.88 -25.13 20.42
#